data_AF-A0A9W4K458-F1
#
_entry.id   AF-A0A9W4K458-F1
#
_cell.length_a   1.000
_cell.length_b   1.000
_cell.length_c   1.000
_cell.angle_alpha   90.00
_cell.angle_beta   90.00
_cell.angle_gamma   90.00
#
_symmetry.space_group_name_H-M   'P 1'
#
loop_
_entity.id
_entity.type
_entity.pdbx_description
1 polymer ?
#
loop_
_entity_poly.entity_id
_entity_poly.type
_entity_poly.pdbx_seq_one_letter_code
_entity_poly.pdbx_strand_id
1 'polypeptide(L)'
;MDLSEFKSLRSLHIYHVFLCGLHGPYGVWKGLPHSLEVLEIFYDDTYYTQFLHENDDSPHDPFVLDLINHKRAHLPYLHTVTIRSSEKVDDAETGEELPVGLWTLPSLTREAESAAIKLNVELGYRDGPTLRRLMSSSH
;
A
#
# COMPACT_ATOMS: atom_id res chain seq x y z
N MET A 1 -8.19 9.04 8.07
CA MET A 1 -8.65 8.46 9.36
C MET A 1 -7.51 8.60 10.38
N ASP A 2 -7.78 8.69 11.69
CA ASP A 2 -6.74 8.70 12.73
C ASP A 2 -6.84 7.44 13.62
N LEU A 3 -5.79 6.63 13.60
CA LEU A 3 -5.61 5.39 14.37
C LEU A 3 -4.39 5.47 15.31
N SER A 4 -3.79 6.66 15.48
CA SER A 4 -2.53 6.84 16.23
C SER A 4 -2.63 6.34 17.70
N GLU A 5 -3.81 6.44 18.30
CA GLU A 5 -4.08 6.03 19.68
C GLU A 5 -4.21 4.50 19.88
N PHE A 6 -4.27 3.70 18.80
CA PHE A 6 -4.39 2.24 18.88
C PHE A 6 -3.04 1.57 19.18
N LYS A 7 -2.62 1.58 20.45
CA LYS A 7 -1.31 1.10 20.92
C LYS A 7 -1.05 -0.41 20.77
N SER A 8 -2.08 -1.19 20.46
CA SER A 8 -1.99 -2.65 20.29
C SER A 8 -2.23 -3.12 18.86
N LEU A 9 -2.53 -2.21 17.93
CA LEU A 9 -2.77 -2.58 16.54
C LEU A 9 -1.42 -2.87 15.85
N ARG A 10 -1.22 -4.12 15.45
CA ARG A 10 0.01 -4.60 14.81
C ARG A 10 -0.13 -4.83 13.31
N SER A 11 -1.31 -5.25 12.86
CA SER A 11 -1.61 -5.44 11.45
C SER A 11 -2.80 -4.57 11.05
N LEU A 12 -2.67 -3.84 9.96
CA LEU A 12 -3.74 -3.04 9.37
C LEU A 12 -3.93 -3.42 7.91
N HIS A 13 -5.16 -3.76 7.56
CA HIS A 13 -5.58 -4.13 6.21
C HIS A 13 -6.68 -3.15 5.82
N ILE A 14 -6.44 -2.30 4.83
CA ILE A 14 -7.29 -1.12 4.62
C ILE A 14 -7.29 -0.65 3.17
N TYR A 15 -8.44 -0.14 2.71
CA TYR A 15 -8.52 0.51 1.42
C TYR A 15 -7.84 1.89 1.45
N HIS A 16 -7.12 2.22 0.39
CA HIS A 16 -6.37 3.47 0.26
C HIS A 16 -7.24 4.71 0.54
N VAL A 17 -8.48 4.71 0.03
CA VAL A 17 -9.45 5.81 0.22
C VAL A 17 -9.72 6.14 1.70
N PHE A 18 -9.70 5.16 2.61
CA PHE A 18 -9.94 5.40 4.04
C PHE A 18 -8.70 5.96 4.77
N LEU A 19 -7.50 5.66 4.25
CA LEU A 19 -6.26 6.21 4.77
C LEU A 19 -6.09 7.66 4.37
N CYS A 20 -6.12 7.95 3.06
CA CYS A 20 -5.77 9.25 2.49
C CYS A 20 -6.96 10.23 2.49
N GLY A 21 -8.19 9.72 2.43
CA GLY A 21 -9.39 10.54 2.31
C GLY A 21 -9.30 11.53 1.15
N LEU A 22 -9.94 12.70 1.31
CA LEU A 22 -9.89 13.80 0.32
C LEU A 22 -8.62 14.67 0.42
N HIS A 23 -7.78 14.46 1.44
CA HIS A 23 -6.65 15.34 1.76
C HIS A 23 -5.35 14.94 1.05
N GLY A 24 -5.37 13.83 0.31
CA GLY A 24 -4.25 13.36 -0.48
C GLY A 24 -3.30 12.43 0.28
N PRO A 25 -2.27 11.92 -0.41
CA PRO A 25 -1.44 10.81 0.08
C PRO A 25 -0.39 11.20 1.12
N TYR A 26 -0.13 12.49 1.33
CA TYR A 26 0.95 12.97 2.21
C TYR A 26 0.52 13.06 3.67
N GLY A 27 1.43 12.66 4.58
CA GLY A 27 1.23 12.80 6.02
C GLY A 27 0.30 11.77 6.65
N VAL A 28 -0.17 10.80 5.87
CA VAL A 28 -1.07 9.72 6.32
C VAL A 28 -0.45 8.90 7.46
N TRP A 29 0.87 8.76 7.46
CA TRP A 29 1.63 8.10 8.53
C TRP A 29 1.36 8.69 9.92
N LYS A 30 0.94 9.96 10.04
CA LYS A 30 0.59 10.59 11.32
C LYS A 30 -0.61 9.93 11.99
N GLY A 31 -1.55 9.45 11.18
CA GLY A 31 -2.74 8.76 11.65
C GLY A 31 -2.52 7.25 11.82
N LEU A 32 -1.33 6.72 11.57
CA LEU A 32 -1.05 5.30 11.76
C LEU A 32 -0.57 5.03 13.20
N PRO A 33 -0.92 3.87 13.78
CA PRO A 33 -0.49 3.54 15.13
C PRO A 33 1.01 3.25 15.16
N HIS A 34 1.69 3.79 16.17
CA HIS A 34 3.13 3.59 16.35
C HIS A 34 3.52 2.11 16.54
N SER A 35 2.58 1.26 16.98
CA SER A 35 2.74 -0.19 17.17
C SER A 35 2.61 -1.02 15.88
N LEU A 36 2.35 -0.38 14.73
CA LEU A 36 2.08 -1.09 13.49
C LEU A 36 3.32 -1.83 12.98
N GLU A 37 3.16 -3.11 12.67
CA GLU A 37 4.20 -4.02 12.19
C GLU A 37 3.98 -4.37 10.70
N VAL A 38 2.71 -4.53 10.30
CA VAL A 38 2.28 -4.93 8.96
C VAL A 38 1.19 -3.99 8.45
N LEU A 39 1.36 -3.49 7.23
CA LEU A 39 0.38 -2.67 6.52
C LEU A 39 0.06 -3.30 5.17
N GLU A 40 -1.20 -3.64 4.94
CA GLU A 40 -1.72 -4.08 3.65
C GLU A 40 -2.75 -3.07 3.13
N ILE A 41 -2.50 -2.54 1.94
CA ILE A 41 -3.29 -1.47 1.33
C ILE A 41 -3.91 -1.97 0.03
N PHE A 42 -5.20 -1.69 -0.11
CA PHE A 42 -5.97 -2.06 -1.29
C PHE A 42 -6.35 -0.80 -2.08
N TYR A 43 -5.95 -0.77 -3.35
CA TYR A 43 -6.37 0.20 -4.36
C TYR A 43 -7.49 -0.47 -5.19
N ASP A 44 -8.73 -0.22 -4.78
CA ASP A 44 -9.93 -0.83 -5.34
C ASP A 44 -10.69 0.08 -6.33
N ASP A 45 -10.37 1.37 -6.33
CA ASP A 45 -10.97 2.36 -7.22
C ASP A 45 -9.89 3.06 -8.06
N THR A 46 -9.70 2.57 -9.29
CA THR A 46 -8.74 3.13 -10.25
C THR A 46 -9.16 4.48 -10.84
N TYR A 47 -10.37 4.96 -10.54
CA TYR A 47 -10.82 6.30 -10.95
C TYR A 47 -10.50 7.36 -9.91
N TYR A 48 -10.41 6.99 -8.63
CA TYR A 48 -10.18 7.94 -7.54
C TYR A 48 -8.85 7.74 -6.79
N THR A 49 -8.31 6.53 -6.80
CA THR A 49 -7.07 6.16 -6.11
C THR A 49 -6.25 5.22 -6.99
N GLN A 50 -5.40 5.80 -7.83
CA GLN A 50 -4.46 5.04 -8.67
C GLN A 50 -3.15 4.84 -7.90
N PHE A 51 -2.63 3.62 -7.88
CA PHE A 51 -1.29 3.37 -7.39
C PHE A 51 -0.24 3.67 -8.45
N LEU A 52 -0.53 3.40 -9.73
CA LEU A 52 0.36 3.71 -10.86
C LEU A 52 -0.07 5.01 -11.54
N HIS A 53 0.90 5.83 -11.92
CA HIS A 53 0.66 7.09 -12.62
C HIS A 53 1.35 7.05 -13.98
N GLU A 54 0.65 7.49 -15.03
CA GLU A 54 1.20 7.58 -16.39
C GLU A 54 2.21 8.74 -16.58
N ASN A 55 2.44 9.58 -15.56
CA ASN A 55 3.27 10.78 -15.67
C ASN A 55 4.72 10.57 -15.19
N ASP A 56 5.66 11.17 -15.92
CA ASP A 56 7.11 11.06 -15.71
C ASP A 56 7.63 11.54 -14.34
N ASP A 57 6.92 12.46 -13.66
CA ASP A 57 7.41 13.09 -12.42
C ASP A 57 7.28 12.19 -11.17
N SER A 58 6.32 11.26 -11.16
CA SER A 58 6.16 10.24 -10.11
C SER A 58 5.36 9.08 -10.67
N PRO A 59 5.99 7.94 -11.01
CA PRO A 59 5.32 6.83 -11.68
C PRO A 59 4.35 6.05 -10.77
N HIS A 60 4.25 6.42 -9.50
CA HIS A 60 3.35 5.81 -8.52
C HIS A 60 2.90 6.82 -7.46
N ASP A 61 1.85 6.47 -6.72
CA ASP A 61 1.33 7.24 -5.59
C ASP A 61 2.47 7.52 -4.58
N PRO A 62 2.74 8.81 -4.25
CA PRO A 62 3.82 9.17 -3.35
C PRO A 62 3.61 8.70 -1.91
N PHE A 63 2.42 8.20 -1.55
CA PHE A 63 2.08 7.67 -0.23
C PHE A 63 3.15 6.70 0.29
N VAL A 64 3.57 5.72 -0.53
CA VAL A 64 4.50 4.67 -0.06
C VAL A 64 5.87 5.25 0.25
N LEU A 65 6.34 6.18 -0.58
CA LEU A 65 7.62 6.85 -0.35
C LEU A 65 7.56 7.77 0.89
N ASP A 66 6.46 8.51 1.07
CA ASP A 66 6.25 9.35 2.25
C ASP A 66 6.23 8.50 3.54
N LEU A 67 5.56 7.34 3.50
CA LEU A 67 5.54 6.37 4.59
C LEU A 67 6.94 5.85 4.93
N ILE A 68 7.71 5.42 3.91
CA ILE A 68 9.09 4.92 4.06
C ILE A 68 9.97 6.00 4.72
N ASN A 69 9.89 7.24 4.25
CA ASN A 69 10.70 8.35 4.73
C ASN A 69 10.44 8.67 6.21
N HIS A 70 9.21 8.45 6.69
CA HIS A 70 8.83 8.74 8.08
C HIS A 70 8.88 7.51 9.01
N LYS A 71 9.15 6.31 8.46
CA LYS A 71 9.17 5.04 9.20
C LYS A 71 9.99 5.12 10.48
N ARG A 72 11.23 5.60 10.41
CA ARG A 72 12.16 5.57 11.55
C ARG A 72 11.66 6.39 12.75
N ALA A 73 11.00 7.51 12.48
CA ALA A 73 10.52 8.42 13.52
C ALA A 73 9.14 8.07 14.03
N HIS A 74 8.26 7.51 13.18
CA HIS A 74 6.83 7.40 13.48
C HIS A 74 6.28 5.98 13.46
N LEU A 75 6.93 5.04 12.76
CA LEU A 75 6.48 3.67 12.60
C LEU A 75 7.66 2.69 12.78
N PRO A 76 8.34 2.71 13.93
CA PRO A 76 9.62 2.02 14.09
C PRO A 76 9.51 0.50 13.94
N TYR A 77 8.34 -0.07 14.23
CA TYR A 77 8.07 -1.51 14.13
C TYR A 77 7.56 -1.96 12.77
N LEU A 78 7.21 -1.03 11.87
CA LEU A 78 6.72 -1.37 10.55
C LEU A 78 7.83 -2.04 9.75
N HIS A 79 7.60 -3.30 9.36
CA HIS A 79 8.58 -4.10 8.63
C HIS A 79 8.00 -4.72 7.35
N THR A 80 6.68 -4.63 7.13
CA THR A 80 6.06 -5.16 5.91
C THR A 80 4.97 -4.24 5.41
N VAL A 81 5.07 -3.88 4.13
CA VAL A 81 4.06 -3.13 3.40
C VAL A 81 3.66 -3.93 2.18
N THR A 82 2.37 -4.18 2.01
CA THR A 82 1.82 -4.86 0.83
C THR A 82 0.84 -3.92 0.14
N ILE A 83 1.09 -3.65 -1.13
CA ILE A 83 0.19 -2.90 -2.01
C ILE A 83 -0.53 -3.90 -2.90
N ARG A 84 -1.85 -3.82 -2.92
CA ARG A 84 -2.67 -4.57 -3.86
C ARG A 84 -3.45 -3.59 -4.70
N SER A 85 -3.27 -3.65 -6.01
CA SER A 85 -4.01 -2.83 -6.95
C SER A 85 -4.69 -3.67 -8.01
N SER A 86 -5.89 -3.25 -8.40
CA SER A 86 -6.62 -3.79 -9.55
C SER A 86 -6.09 -3.29 -10.89
N GLU A 87 -5.18 -2.31 -10.86
CA GLU A 87 -4.51 -1.77 -12.05
C GLU A 87 -3.75 -2.84 -12.82
N LYS A 88 -3.72 -2.67 -14.13
CA LYS A 88 -2.99 -3.50 -15.07
C LYS A 88 -1.91 -2.68 -15.73
N VAL A 89 -0.85 -3.34 -16.16
CA VAL A 89 0.25 -2.70 -16.89
C VAL A 89 0.35 -3.40 -18.23
N ASP A 90 0.49 -2.61 -19.28
CA ASP A 90 0.70 -3.12 -20.63
C ASP A 90 2.20 -3.20 -20.92
N ASP A 91 2.59 -4.23 -21.66
CA ASP A 91 3.93 -4.32 -22.23
C ASP A 91 4.10 -3.26 -23.31
N ALA A 92 5.09 -2.38 -23.15
CA ALA A 92 5.27 -1.23 -24.03
C ALA A 92 5.66 -1.63 -25.48
N GLU A 93 6.20 -2.83 -25.69
CA GLU A 93 6.63 -3.30 -27.02
C GLU A 93 5.51 -3.99 -27.78
N THR A 94 4.70 -4.80 -27.09
CA THR A 94 3.67 -5.66 -27.67
C THR A 94 2.26 -5.13 -27.49
N GLY A 95 2.05 -4.22 -26.53
CA GLY A 95 0.74 -3.73 -26.12
C GLY A 95 -0.13 -4.78 -25.42
N GLU A 96 0.46 -5.92 -25.03
CA GLU A 96 -0.25 -6.99 -24.31
C GLU A 96 -0.28 -6.71 -22.81
N GLU A 97 -1.39 -7.04 -22.14
CA GLU A 97 -1.51 -6.93 -20.68
C GLU A 97 -0.50 -7.87 -20.00
N LEU A 98 0.33 -7.33 -19.11
CA LEU A 98 1.29 -8.12 -18.33
C LEU A 98 0.59 -8.95 -17.25
N PRO A 99 1.16 -10.12 -16.87
CA PRO A 99 0.51 -11.04 -15.96
C PRO A 99 0.28 -10.45 -14.56
N VAL A 100 -0.90 -10.77 -14.02
CA VAL A 100 -1.28 -10.54 -12.61
C VAL A 100 -0.27 -11.22 -11.70
N GLY A 101 0.19 -10.54 -10.66
CA GLY A 101 1.11 -11.14 -9.70
C GLY A 101 1.95 -10.13 -8.96
N LEU A 102 3.10 -10.58 -8.46
CA LEU A 102 4.04 -9.74 -7.74
C LEU A 102 4.89 -8.91 -8.71
N TRP A 103 4.98 -7.62 -8.42
CA TRP A 103 5.70 -6.63 -9.20
C TRP A 103 6.85 -6.04 -8.40
N THR A 104 7.94 -5.73 -9.09
CA THR A 104 9.09 -5.04 -8.55
C THR A 104 9.17 -3.64 -9.10
N LEU A 105 9.26 -2.64 -8.23
CA LEU A 105 9.48 -1.23 -8.58
C LEU A 105 10.88 -0.84 -8.08
N PRO A 106 11.94 -0.91 -8.91
CA PRO A 106 13.31 -0.91 -8.44
C PRO A 106 13.70 0.27 -7.54
N SER A 107 13.25 1.49 -7.85
CA SER A 107 13.45 2.65 -6.99
C SER A 107 12.77 2.47 -5.64
N LEU A 108 11.45 2.21 -5.63
CA LEU A 108 10.70 2.05 -4.39
C LEU A 108 11.18 0.86 -3.55
N THR A 109 11.60 -0.24 -4.19
CA THR A 109 12.20 -1.41 -3.52
C THR A 109 13.47 -1.03 -2.77
N ARG A 110 14.39 -0.31 -3.41
CA ARG A 110 15.64 0.14 -2.77
C ARG A 110 15.36 1.05 -1.58
N GLU A 111 14.38 1.93 -1.71
CA GLU A 111 13.99 2.89 -0.68
C GLU A 111 13.39 2.12 0.52
N ALA A 112 12.52 1.15 0.27
CA ALA A 112 11.94 0.27 1.29
C ALA A 112 13.02 -0.57 2.01
N GLU A 113 13.94 -1.16 1.27
CA GLU A 113 15.07 -1.93 1.84
C GLU A 113 15.92 -1.08 2.77
N SER A 114 16.22 0.17 2.39
CA SER A 114 16.98 1.13 3.21
C SER A 114 16.29 1.47 4.55
N ALA A 115 14.96 1.34 4.59
CA ALA A 115 14.13 1.52 5.77
C ALA A 115 13.83 0.21 6.53
N ALA A 116 14.40 -0.92 6.09
CA ALA A 116 14.12 -2.27 6.59
C ALA A 116 12.64 -2.66 6.47
N ILE A 117 11.99 -2.25 5.38
CA ILE A 117 10.63 -2.64 5.01
C ILE A 117 10.70 -3.68 3.89
N LYS A 118 10.03 -4.82 4.09
CA LYS A 118 9.66 -5.72 3.00
C LYS A 118 8.47 -5.14 2.26
N LEU A 119 8.68 -4.64 1.05
CA LEU A 119 7.63 -4.15 0.16
C LEU A 119 7.19 -5.25 -0.80
N ASN A 120 5.89 -5.54 -0.84
CA ASN A 120 5.27 -6.38 -1.87
C ASN A 120 4.28 -5.53 -2.65
N VAL A 121 4.32 -5.58 -3.98
CA VAL A 121 3.33 -4.92 -4.84
C VAL A 121 2.67 -6.01 -5.67
N GLU A 122 1.34 -6.08 -5.64
CA GLU A 122 0.55 -7.04 -6.41
C GLU A 122 -0.42 -6.28 -7.32
N LEU A 123 -0.26 -6.43 -8.63
CA LEU A 123 -1.09 -5.77 -9.65
C LEU A 123 -2.06 -6.76 -10.29
N GLY A 124 -3.17 -6.24 -10.82
CA GLY A 124 -4.28 -7.02 -11.38
C GLY A 124 -5.09 -7.79 -10.33
N TYR A 125 -4.95 -7.42 -9.05
CA TYR A 125 -5.62 -8.06 -7.94
C TYR A 125 -7.11 -7.67 -7.90
N ARG A 126 -8.00 -8.67 -7.91
CA ARG A 126 -9.46 -8.47 -8.03
C ARG A 126 -10.24 -8.62 -6.73
N ASP A 127 -9.64 -9.19 -5.68
CA ASP A 127 -10.37 -9.58 -4.47
C ASP A 127 -9.99 -8.70 -3.27
N GLY A 128 -10.63 -7.53 -3.06
CA GLY A 128 -10.43 -6.74 -1.83
C GLY A 128 -10.64 -7.57 -0.53
N PRO A 129 -10.27 -7.05 0.66
CA PRO A 129 -10.37 -7.77 1.93
C PRO A 129 -11.76 -8.39 2.09
N THR A 130 -11.85 -9.69 1.83
CA THR A 130 -13.13 -10.38 1.75
C THR A 130 -13.57 -10.61 3.19
N LEU A 131 -14.68 -9.97 3.59
CA LEU A 131 -15.35 -10.19 4.88
C LEU A 131 -15.57 -11.68 5.22
N ARG A 132 -15.47 -12.57 4.24
CA ARG A 132 -15.57 -14.03 4.39
C ARG A 132 -14.55 -14.65 5.35
N ARG A 133 -13.39 -14.03 5.61
CA ARG A 133 -12.39 -14.57 6.55
C ARG A 133 -12.69 -14.28 8.03
N LEU A 134 -13.62 -13.38 8.33
CA LEU A 134 -14.05 -13.08 9.70
C LEU A 134 -15.18 -14.00 10.19
N MET A 135 -15.81 -14.78 9.31
CA MET A 135 -16.91 -15.70 9.69
C MET A 135 -16.49 -17.17 9.81
N SER A 136 -15.22 -17.52 9.58
CA SER A 136 -14.73 -18.90 9.67
C SER A 136 -14.12 -19.26 11.03
N SER A 137 -14.09 -18.33 12.00
CA SER A 137 -13.54 -18.56 13.35
C SER A 137 -14.64 -18.76 14.40
N SER A 138 -15.72 -19.45 14.03
CA SER A 138 -16.80 -19.82 14.94
C SER A 138 -17.29 -21.22 14.63
N HIS A 139 -16.43 -22.22 14.83
CA HIS A 139 -16.83 -23.60 15.05
C HIS A 139 -15.91 -24.26 16.06
#